data_AF-X1QVU3-F1
#
_entry.id   AF-X1QVU3-F1
#
_cell.length_a   1.000
_cell.length_b   1.000
_cell.length_c   1.000
_cell.angle_alpha   90.00
_cell.angle_beta   90.00
_cell.angle_gamma   90.00
#
_symmetry.space_group_name_H-M   'P 1'
#
loop_
_entity.id
_entity.type
_entity.pdbx_description
1 polymer ?
#
loop_
_entity_poly.entity_id
_entity_poly.type
_entity_poly.pdbx_seq_one_letter_code
_entity_poly.pdbx_strand_id
1 'polypeptide(L)'
;MNTREEIISLLSQSEKPLGPKRIALELKKTSVNIRKILSNLCKEGKIEKVGYGEYISSVNKSVNKSVNVLGESVNVEDTEAKKLINREIYKYRKAYLQKLKASDPEAYEKMKKARREYYKRWRA
;
A
#
# COMPACT_ATOMS: atom_id res chain seq x y z
N MET A 1 4.43 -33.72 -3.36
CA MET A 1 3.57 -32.53 -3.36
C MET A 1 3.95 -31.62 -4.51
N ASN A 2 2.98 -30.97 -5.13
CA ASN A 2 3.26 -30.06 -6.23
C ASN A 2 3.67 -28.69 -5.65
N THR A 3 4.74 -28.08 -6.17
CA THR A 3 5.24 -26.76 -5.68
C THR A 3 4.16 -25.67 -5.64
N ARG A 4 3.13 -25.77 -6.49
CA ARG A 4 1.94 -24.90 -6.46
C ARG A 4 1.14 -25.02 -5.16
N GLU A 5 0.88 -26.25 -4.71
CA GLU A 5 0.09 -26.54 -3.51
C GLU A 5 0.85 -26.15 -2.25
N GLU A 6 2.17 -26.37 -2.23
CA GLU A 6 3.05 -25.94 -1.15
C GLU A 6 3.01 -24.43 -0.94
N ILE A 7 3.05 -23.65 -2.03
CA ILE A 7 2.93 -22.19 -1.97
C ILE A 7 1.55 -21.76 -1.42
N ILE A 8 0.47 -22.41 -1.86
CA ILE A 8 -0.89 -22.09 -1.38
C ILE A 8 -1.03 -22.42 0.11
N SER A 9 -0.52 -23.58 0.55
CA SER A 9 -0.53 -23.98 1.95
C SER A 9 0.24 -22.98 2.81
N LEU A 10 1.44 -22.60 2.36
CA LEU A 10 2.30 -21.66 3.06
C LEU A 10 1.66 -20.26 3.16
N LEU A 11 1.05 -19.77 2.08
CA LEU A 11 0.31 -18.50 2.09
C LEU A 11 -0.98 -18.54 2.92
N SER A 12 -1.57 -19.72 3.11
CA SER A 12 -2.78 -19.90 3.92
C SER A 12 -2.44 -19.95 5.41
N GLN A 13 -1.28 -20.50 5.77
CA GLN A 13 -0.77 -20.51 7.15
C GLN A 13 -0.15 -19.18 7.58
N SER A 14 0.26 -18.33 6.63
CA SER A 14 0.85 -17.03 6.94
C SER A 14 -0.21 -15.96 7.19
N GLU A 15 -0.18 -15.32 8.37
CA GLU A 15 -0.99 -14.14 8.68
C GLU A 15 -0.55 -12.89 7.89
N LYS A 16 0.74 -12.82 7.51
CA LYS A 16 1.33 -11.68 6.80
C LYS A 16 1.52 -11.99 5.32
N PRO A 17 1.40 -11.00 4.42
CA PRO A 17 1.76 -11.15 3.02
C PRO A 17 3.21 -11.61 2.87
N LEU A 18 3.46 -12.49 1.91
CA LEU A 18 4.79 -13.04 1.67
C LEU A 18 5.30 -12.68 0.28
N GLY A 19 6.56 -12.28 0.24
CA GLY A 19 7.29 -12.00 -0.98
C GLY A 19 7.92 -13.26 -1.60
N PRO A 20 8.21 -13.26 -2.92
CA PRO A 20 8.80 -14.40 -3.63
C PRO A 20 10.13 -14.88 -3.03
N LYS A 21 10.94 -13.98 -2.47
CA LYS A 21 12.23 -14.32 -1.86
C LYS A 21 12.06 -15.16 -0.58
N ARG A 22 11.07 -14.81 0.24
CA ARG A 22 10.80 -15.48 1.51
C ARG A 22 10.22 -16.88 1.27
N ILE A 23 9.25 -16.96 0.34
CA ILE A 23 8.68 -18.24 -0.11
C ILE A 23 9.75 -19.16 -0.71
N ALA A 24 10.66 -18.59 -1.51
CA ALA A 24 11.77 -19.35 -2.11
C ALA A 24 12.72 -19.94 -1.06
N LEU A 25 13.03 -19.18 -0.01
CA LEU A 25 13.88 -19.62 1.09
C LEU A 25 13.24 -20.78 1.87
N GLU A 26 11.94 -20.68 2.14
CA GLU A 26 11.19 -21.65 2.93
C GLU A 26 10.96 -22.96 2.17
N LEU A 27 10.67 -22.88 0.86
CA LEU A 27 10.50 -24.05 -0.01
C LEU A 27 11.83 -24.60 -0.57
N LYS A 28 12.97 -23.97 -0.26
CA LYS A 28 14.30 -24.28 -0.82
C LYS A 28 14.28 -24.36 -2.36
N LYS A 29 13.58 -23.42 -3.01
CA LYS A 29 13.45 -23.32 -4.47
C LYS A 29 14.07 -22.04 -5.00
N THR A 30 14.28 -21.98 -6.31
CA THR A 30 14.78 -20.76 -6.95
C THR A 30 13.69 -19.68 -6.96
N SER A 31 14.08 -18.45 -6.60
CA SER A 31 13.18 -17.29 -6.56
C SER A 31 12.53 -16.99 -7.92
N VAL A 32 13.22 -17.29 -9.02
CA VAL A 32 12.73 -17.14 -10.38
C VAL A 32 11.54 -18.07 -10.65
N ASN A 33 11.64 -19.34 -10.26
CA ASN A 33 10.56 -20.30 -10.44
C ASN A 33 9.34 -19.93 -9.59
N ILE A 34 9.56 -19.58 -8.32
CA ILE A 34 8.50 -19.11 -7.41
C ILE A 34 7.77 -17.90 -7.99
N ARG A 35 8.49 -16.91 -8.54
CA ARG A 35 7.86 -15.74 -9.16
C ARG A 35 6.95 -16.11 -10.34
N LYS A 36 7.38 -17.07 -11.18
CA LYS A 36 6.58 -17.56 -12.31
C LYS A 36 5.32 -18.27 -11.83
N ILE A 37 5.44 -19.12 -10.81
CA ILE A 37 4.31 -19.84 -10.22
C ILE A 37 3.33 -18.87 -9.56
N LEU A 38 3.80 -17.93 -8.75
CA LEU A 38 2.96 -16.89 -8.13
C LEU A 38 2.21 -16.06 -9.17
N SER A 39 2.87 -15.68 -10.26
CA SER A 39 2.23 -14.93 -11.35
C SER A 39 1.09 -15.73 -12.00
N ASN A 40 1.27 -17.05 -12.17
CA ASN A 40 0.22 -17.92 -12.70
C ASN A 40 -0.93 -18.10 -11.68
N LEU A 41 -0.61 -18.37 -10.41
CA LEU A 41 -1.61 -18.51 -9.34
C LEU A 41 -2.43 -17.24 -9.14
N CYS A 42 -1.83 -16.06 -9.33
CA CYS A 42 -2.51 -14.78 -9.28
C CYS A 42 -3.46 -14.59 -10.46
N LYS A 43 -3.08 -15.04 -11.67
CA LYS A 43 -3.98 -15.06 -12.85
C LYS A 43 -5.13 -16.06 -12.70
N GLU A 44 -4.86 -17.19 -12.04
CA GLU A 44 -5.86 -18.22 -11.72
C GLU A 44 -6.82 -17.81 -10.58
N GLY A 45 -6.60 -16.65 -9.92
CA GLY A 45 -7.45 -16.16 -8.83
C GLY A 45 -7.30 -16.91 -7.49
N LYS A 46 -6.30 -17.81 -7.37
CA LYS A 46 -6.07 -18.58 -6.13
C LYS A 46 -5.42 -17.74 -5.04
N ILE A 47 -4.60 -16.78 -5.43
CA ILE A 47 -3.88 -15.85 -4.55
C ILE A 47 -4.07 -14.43 -5.05
N GLU A 48 -3.98 -13.46 -4.16
CA GLU A 48 -4.06 -12.03 -4.50
C GLU A 48 -2.73 -11.32 -4.22
N LYS A 49 -2.50 -10.23 -4.95
CA LYS A 49 -1.34 -9.35 -4.76
C LYS A 49 -1.75 -8.15 -3.91
N VAL A 50 -1.14 -8.00 -2.73
CA VAL A 50 -1.52 -6.97 -1.74
C VAL A 50 -0.80 -5.64 -1.98
N GLY A 51 0.41 -5.69 -2.56
CA GLY A 51 1.25 -4.51 -2.80
C GLY A 51 2.74 -4.87 -2.75
N TYR A 52 3.62 -4.02 -3.31
CA TYR A 52 5.09 -4.18 -3.24
C TYR A 52 5.67 -5.54 -3.70
N GLY A 53 4.89 -6.33 -4.45
CA GLY A 53 5.31 -7.66 -4.90
C GLY A 53 5.06 -8.79 -3.89
N GLU A 54 4.22 -8.55 -2.88
CA GLU A 54 3.79 -9.53 -1.89
C GLU A 54 2.41 -10.12 -2.22
N TYR A 55 2.19 -11.36 -1.77
CA TYR A 55 1.01 -12.15 -2.06
C TYR A 55 0.34 -12.67 -0.78
N ILE A 56 -0.97 -12.87 -0.83
CA ILE A 56 -1.77 -13.46 0.24
C ILE A 56 -2.72 -14.51 -0.32
N SER A 57 -3.10 -15.49 0.51
CA SER A 57 -4.17 -16.42 0.17
C SER A 57 -5.51 -15.68 0.06
N SER A 58 -6.30 -16.00 -0.98
CA SER A 58 -7.64 -15.45 -1.20
C SER A 58 -8.58 -15.75 -0.03
N VAL A 59 -8.37 -16.88 0.67
CA VAL A 59 -9.16 -17.31 1.84
C VAL A 59 -8.93 -16.41 3.06
N ASN A 60 -7.70 -15.91 3.28
CA ASN A 60 -7.35 -15.11 4.46
C ASN A 60 -7.89 -13.67 4.42
N LYS A 61 -8.39 -13.21 3.25
CA LYS A 61 -9.03 -11.90 3.12
C LYS A 61 -10.41 -11.86 3.75
N SER A 62 -11.14 -12.98 3.80
CA SER A 62 -12.49 -13.00 4.39
C SER A 62 -12.46 -12.77 5.91
N VAL A 63 -11.43 -13.29 6.58
CA VAL A 63 -11.25 -13.18 8.04
C VAL A 63 -10.78 -11.79 8.46
N ASN A 64 -9.92 -11.13 7.68
CA ASN A 64 -9.44 -9.78 8.00
C ASN A 64 -10.43 -8.67 7.64
N LYS A 65 -11.50 -8.97 6.87
CA LYS A 65 -12.53 -7.99 6.52
C LYS A 65 -13.56 -7.78 7.66
N SER A 66 -13.63 -8.67 8.65
CA SER A 66 -14.62 -8.60 9.74
C SER A 66 -14.16 -7.88 11.02
N VAL A 67 -12.93 -7.35 11.10
CA VAL A 67 -12.37 -6.77 12.34
C VAL A 67 -12.04 -5.27 12.23
N ASN A 68 -12.74 -4.50 11.40
CA ASN A 68 -12.66 -3.04 11.47
C ASN A 68 -14.06 -2.42 11.48
N VAL A 69 -14.76 -2.59 12.60
CA VAL A 69 -15.83 -1.69 13.02
C VAL A 69 -15.19 -0.66 13.95
N LEU A 70 -14.87 0.52 13.41
CA LEU A 70 -15.14 1.86 13.95
C LEU A 70 -14.27 2.89 13.21
N GLY A 71 -14.89 3.59 12.26
CA GLY A 71 -14.24 4.58 11.42
C GLY A 71 -14.52 4.28 9.97
N GLU A 72 -15.63 4.82 9.46
CA GLU A 72 -15.97 4.90 8.04
C GLU A 72 -14.75 5.40 7.24
N SER A 73 -13.92 4.47 6.81
CA SER A 73 -13.07 4.66 5.65
C SER A 73 -13.78 3.91 4.54
N VAL A 74 -14.65 4.64 3.85
CA VAL A 74 -15.17 4.19 2.57
C VAL A 74 -13.94 4.00 1.69
N ASN A 75 -13.51 2.75 1.53
CA ASN A 75 -12.56 2.35 0.50
C ASN A 75 -13.30 2.49 -0.83
N VAL A 76 -13.46 3.74 -1.27
CA VAL A 76 -13.87 4.03 -2.63
C VAL A 76 -12.66 3.68 -3.48
N GLU A 77 -12.77 2.57 -4.17
CA GLU A 77 -11.90 2.16 -5.26
C GLU A 77 -12.12 3.07 -6.48
N ASP A 78 -12.07 4.40 -6.29
CA ASP A 78 -12.17 5.41 -7.35
C ASP A 78 -10.91 6.25 -7.36
N THR A 79 -9.92 5.73 -8.08
CA THR A 79 -8.64 6.42 -8.27
C THR A 79 -8.79 7.79 -8.91
N GLU A 80 -9.85 8.04 -9.68
CA GLU A 80 -10.09 9.33 -10.34
C GLU A 80 -10.76 10.36 -9.43
N ALA A 81 -11.80 10.00 -8.69
CA ALA A 81 -12.46 10.90 -7.74
C ALA A 81 -11.47 11.40 -6.68
N LYS A 82 -10.63 10.50 -6.15
CA LYS A 82 -9.58 10.87 -5.20
C LYS A 82 -8.53 11.80 -5.81
N LYS A 83 -8.16 11.60 -7.08
CA LYS A 83 -7.25 12.50 -7.79
C LYS A 83 -7.87 13.89 -8.00
N LEU A 84 -9.15 13.95 -8.37
CA LEU A 84 -9.89 15.20 -8.56
C LEU A 84 -10.01 15.98 -7.24
N ILE A 85 -10.41 15.32 -6.16
CA ILE A 85 -10.50 15.92 -4.82
C ILE A 85 -9.12 16.45 -4.38
N ASN A 86 -8.06 15.66 -4.52
CA ASN A 86 -6.70 16.09 -4.17
C ASN A 86 -6.22 17.27 -5.02
N ARG A 87 -6.56 17.29 -6.31
CA ARG A 87 -6.23 18.40 -7.21
C ARG A 87 -6.92 19.68 -6.77
N GLU A 88 -8.17 19.58 -6.37
CA GLU A 88 -8.95 20.73 -5.92
C GLU A 88 -8.44 21.27 -4.58
N ILE A 89 -8.20 20.39 -3.60
CA ILE A 89 -7.53 20.74 -2.34
C ILE A 89 -6.19 21.44 -2.59
N TYR A 90 -5.41 20.96 -3.56
CA TYR A 90 -4.13 21.57 -3.90
C TYR A 90 -4.29 23.01 -4.43
N LYS A 91 -5.28 23.28 -5.29
CA LYS A 91 -5.56 24.64 -5.79
C LYS A 91 -5.86 25.61 -4.65
N TYR A 92 -6.77 25.24 -3.74
CA TYR A 92 -7.14 26.08 -2.60
C TYR A 92 -5.95 26.35 -1.68
N ARG A 93 -5.16 25.32 -1.36
CA ARG A 93 -3.94 25.47 -0.55
C ARG A 93 -2.93 26.41 -1.21
N LYS A 94 -2.74 26.30 -2.53
CA LYS A 94 -1.83 27.17 -3.27
C LYS A 94 -2.28 28.63 -3.22
N ALA A 95 -3.56 28.89 -3.45
CA ALA A 95 -4.13 30.23 -3.39
C ALA A 95 -4.03 30.84 -1.99
N TYR A 96 -4.35 30.06 -0.95
CA TYR A 96 -4.19 30.47 0.45
C TYR A 96 -2.74 30.86 0.76
N LEU A 97 -1.76 30.03 0.36
CA LEU A 97 -0.35 30.31 0.60
C LEU A 97 0.15 31.55 -0.14
N GLN A 98 -0.36 31.82 -1.35
CA GLN A 98 -0.05 33.05 -2.08
C GLN A 98 -0.59 34.28 -1.36
N LYS A 99 -1.84 34.23 -0.89
CA LYS A 99 -2.43 35.31 -0.08
C LYS A 99 -1.66 35.51 1.22
N LEU A 100 -1.36 34.42 1.94
CA LEU A 100 -0.59 34.45 3.19
C LEU A 100 0.79 35.07 2.98
N LYS A 101 1.49 34.73 1.89
CA LYS A 101 2.79 35.31 1.57
C LYS A 101 2.73 36.84 1.39
N ALA A 102 1.61 37.37 0.88
CA ALA A 102 1.42 38.79 0.68
C ALA A 102 0.91 39.51 1.95
N SER A 103 0.04 38.86 2.73
CA SER A 103 -0.58 39.46 3.93
C SER A 103 0.27 39.32 5.19
N ASP A 104 0.93 38.18 5.38
CA ASP A 104 1.75 37.86 6.56
C ASP A 104 2.96 36.97 6.15
N PRO A 105 4.06 37.60 5.70
CA PRO A 105 5.26 36.90 5.29
C PRO A 105 5.92 36.09 6.42
N GLU A 106 5.77 36.52 7.68
CA GLU A 106 6.39 35.85 8.83
C GLU A 106 5.69 34.52 9.13
N ALA A 107 4.35 34.52 9.13
CA ALA A 107 3.57 33.29 9.25
C ALA A 107 3.86 32.33 8.08
N TYR A 108 4.00 32.84 6.86
CA TYR A 108 4.36 32.03 5.70
C TYR A 108 5.72 31.32 5.86
N GLU A 109 6.76 32.03 6.31
CA GLU A 109 8.08 31.43 6.52
C GLU A 109 8.10 30.44 7.70
N LYS A 110 7.37 30.71 8.80
CA LYS A 110 7.18 29.75 9.90
C LYS A 110 6.57 28.44 9.40
N MET A 111 5.49 28.51 8.62
CA MET A 111 4.84 27.34 8.02
C MET A 111 5.80 26.56 7.11
N LYS A 112 6.55 27.27 6.28
CA LYS A 112 7.53 26.69 5.34
C LYS A 112 8.70 26.02 6.07
N LYS A 113 9.15 26.56 7.20
CA LYS A 113 10.21 25.96 8.05
C LYS A 113 9.70 24.69 8.73
N ALA A 114 8.53 24.74 9.37
CA ALA A 114 7.92 23.57 10.01
C ALA A 114 7.73 22.41 9.02
N ARG A 115 7.27 22.69 7.80
CA ARG A 115 7.14 21.68 6.75
C ARG A 115 8.49 21.06 6.34
N ARG A 116 9.55 21.87 6.24
CA ARG A 116 10.90 21.37 5.94
C ARG A 116 11.43 20.47 7.05
N GLU A 117 11.23 20.86 8.31
CA GLU A 117 11.65 20.07 9.47
C GLU A 117 10.91 18.73 9.57
N TYR A 118 9.59 18.72 9.33
CA TYR A 118 8.81 17.49 9.25
C TYR A 118 9.39 16.51 8.22
N TYR A 119 9.65 16.98 7.00
CA TYR A 119 10.24 16.12 5.96
C TYR A 119 11.66 15.69 6.27
N LYS A 120 12.45 16.51 6.96
CA LYS A 120 13.80 16.14 7.40
C LYS A 120 13.73 15.00 8.43
N ARG A 121 12.80 15.08 9.40
CA ARG A 121 12.58 14.02 10.40
C ARG A 121 12.05 12.74 9.77
N TRP A 122 11.14 12.84 8.80
CA TRP A 122 10.55 11.67 8.15
C TRP A 122 11.53 10.90 7.24
N ARG A 123 12.62 11.56 6.79
CA ARG A 123 13.67 10.95 5.96
C ARG A 123 14.85 10.38 6.76
N ALA A 124 15.00 10.78 8.01
CA ALA A 124 16.06 10.32 8.90
C ALA A 124 15.67 8.97 9.53
#